data_AF-A0A2X1SK91-F1
#
_entry.id   AF-A0A2X1SK91-F1
#
_cell.length_a   1.000
_cell.length_b   1.000
_cell.length_c   1.000
_cell.angle_alpha   90.00
_cell.angle_beta   90.00
_cell.angle_gamma   90.00
#
_symmetry.space_group_name_H-M   'P 1'
#
loop_
_entity.id
_entity.type
_entity.pdbx_description
1 polymer ?
#
loop_
_entity_poly.entity_id
_entity_poly.type
_entity_poly.pdbx_seq_one_letter_code
_entity_poly.pdbx_strand_id
1 'polypeptide(L)'
;MNLGIADQIINFLKSNNTNPIIIETSELYSEEQGEYFKINPSNKNHYIKVISAIGNRLYNPIVLHCLTCSNTGKGMLSHREIDGQLELGFYSILFLAQSYLECVGDQRALKTLIISAGTQQVVGSESLIPVNASLMGPCRGLNKEHSSIQCKLIDINPDEPLFSLQNLLNIVFSVCLNEAWSEESSIVAYRNNYRWDLTYGLAKSHKSVFRLKDGGTYLVTGGLGGIALVICEAITKASKIRDLFYFPGLQ
;
A
#
# COMPACT_ATOMS: atom_id res chain seq x y z
N MET A 1 -12.11 -10.47 2.07
CA MET A 1 -13.55 -10.21 2.34
C MET A 1 -13.95 -9.03 1.48
N ASN A 2 -14.99 -9.11 0.64
CA ASN A 2 -15.44 -7.92 -0.09
C ASN A 2 -16.24 -7.04 0.87
N LEU A 3 -15.64 -5.95 1.35
CA LEU A 3 -16.27 -5.03 2.30
C LEU A 3 -17.33 -4.11 1.64
N GLY A 4 -17.52 -4.21 0.32
CA GLY A 4 -18.48 -3.38 -0.43
C GLY A 4 -18.13 -1.88 -0.41
N ILE A 5 -16.89 -1.53 -0.05
CA ILE A 5 -16.44 -0.13 0.10
C ILE A 5 -16.59 0.61 -1.24
N ALA A 6 -16.13 0.01 -2.34
CA ALA A 6 -16.25 0.59 -3.67
C ALA A 6 -17.72 0.81 -4.05
N ASP A 7 -18.59 -0.18 -3.80
CA ASP A 7 -20.03 -0.08 -4.10
C ASP A 7 -20.69 1.06 -3.33
N GLN A 8 -20.36 1.24 -2.04
CA GLN A 8 -20.86 2.34 -1.23
C GLN A 8 -20.41 3.70 -1.76
N ILE A 9 -19.14 3.83 -2.14
CA ILE A 9 -18.60 5.06 -2.74
C ILE A 9 -19.30 5.36 -4.07
N ILE A 10 -19.45 4.36 -4.94
CA ILE A 10 -20.11 4.49 -6.24
C ILE A 10 -21.57 4.93 -6.06
N ASN A 11 -22.31 4.27 -5.17
CA ASN A 11 -23.71 4.58 -4.89
C ASN A 11 -23.86 5.99 -4.31
N PHE A 12 -22.99 6.38 -3.38
CA PHE A 12 -22.97 7.73 -2.83
C PHE A 12 -22.71 8.79 -3.90
N LEU A 13 -21.73 8.58 -4.78
CA LEU A 13 -21.44 9.52 -5.87
C LEU A 13 -22.63 9.65 -6.83
N LYS A 14 -23.21 8.53 -7.23
CA LYS A 14 -24.38 8.50 -8.14
C LYS A 14 -25.61 9.18 -7.52
N SER A 15 -25.89 8.98 -6.23
CA SER A 15 -27.01 9.65 -5.56
C SER A 15 -26.83 11.17 -5.45
N ASN A 16 -25.59 11.64 -5.54
CA ASN A 16 -25.21 13.05 -5.56
C ASN A 16 -24.91 13.56 -6.99
N ASN A 17 -25.51 12.95 -8.02
CA ASN A 17 -25.39 13.35 -9.43
C ASN A 17 -23.94 13.41 -9.97
N THR A 18 -23.05 12.60 -9.40
CA THR A 18 -21.67 12.45 -9.88
C THR A 18 -21.51 11.06 -10.49
N ASN A 19 -21.12 11.00 -11.76
CA ASN A 19 -20.85 9.73 -12.45
C ASN A 19 -19.35 9.40 -12.35
N PRO A 20 -18.94 8.44 -11.50
CA PRO A 20 -17.55 8.03 -11.42
C PRO A 20 -17.16 7.15 -12.62
N ILE A 21 -15.88 7.21 -12.98
CA ILE A 21 -15.27 6.18 -13.83
C ILE A 21 -14.98 4.97 -12.94
N ILE A 22 -15.48 3.81 -13.32
CA ILE A 22 -15.37 2.58 -12.55
C ILE A 22 -14.33 1.68 -13.22
N ILE A 23 -13.41 1.14 -12.42
CA ILE A 23 -12.39 0.20 -12.87
C ILE A 23 -12.48 -1.03 -11.97
N GLU A 24 -12.85 -2.17 -12.55
CA GLU A 24 -12.97 -3.45 -11.87
C GLU A 24 -11.86 -4.42 -12.29
N THR A 25 -11.60 -5.41 -11.44
CA THR A 25 -10.63 -6.47 -11.72
C THR A 25 -11.21 -7.55 -12.62
N SER A 26 -10.48 -7.95 -13.65
CA SER A 26 -10.78 -9.08 -14.53
C SER A 26 -9.52 -9.60 -15.19
N GLU A 27 -9.51 -10.86 -15.63
CA GLU A 27 -8.40 -11.42 -16.41
C GLU A 27 -8.21 -10.71 -17.76
N LEU A 28 -9.32 -10.26 -18.37
CA LEU A 28 -9.34 -9.64 -19.68
C LEU A 28 -9.68 -8.15 -19.61
N TYR A 29 -9.16 -7.40 -20.57
CA TYR A 29 -9.54 -5.99 -20.75
C TYR A 29 -10.94 -5.91 -21.36
N SER A 30 -11.80 -5.09 -20.77
CA SER A 30 -13.03 -4.62 -21.42
C SER A 30 -13.32 -3.17 -21.07
N GLU A 31 -14.05 -2.51 -21.96
CA GLU A 31 -14.46 -1.12 -21.82
C GLU A 31 -15.92 -0.99 -22.23
N GLU A 32 -16.71 -0.32 -21.41
CA GLU A 32 -18.14 -0.07 -21.62
C GLU A 32 -18.40 1.43 -21.51
N GLN A 33 -18.83 2.03 -22.62
CA GLN A 33 -19.24 3.44 -22.73
C GLN A 33 -18.17 4.44 -22.25
N GLY A 34 -16.91 4.02 -22.18
CA GLY A 34 -15.81 4.82 -21.66
C GLY A 34 -15.94 5.18 -20.18
N GLU A 35 -16.91 4.69 -19.42
CA GLU A 35 -17.11 5.00 -18.01
C GLU A 35 -16.88 3.80 -17.09
N TYR A 36 -16.85 2.61 -17.66
CA TYR A 36 -16.66 1.36 -16.92
C TYR A 36 -15.62 0.49 -17.63
N PHE A 37 -14.61 0.07 -16.89
CA PHE A 37 -13.47 -0.69 -17.39
C PHE A 37 -13.25 -1.94 -16.54
N LYS A 38 -12.81 -3.02 -17.19
CA LYS A 38 -12.27 -4.19 -16.49
C LYS A 38 -10.82 -4.37 -16.88
N ILE A 39 -9.94 -4.56 -15.89
CA ILE A 39 -8.50 -4.68 -16.09
C ILE A 39 -7.92 -5.83 -15.29
N ASN A 40 -6.79 -6.36 -15.75
CA ASN A 40 -5.98 -7.27 -14.97
C ASN A 40 -4.95 -6.41 -14.21
N PRO A 41 -4.98 -6.38 -12.86
CA PRO A 41 -4.08 -5.55 -12.07
C PRO A 41 -2.59 -5.89 -12.26
N SER A 42 -2.27 -7.11 -12.70
CA SER A 42 -0.89 -7.52 -13.01
C SER A 42 -0.42 -7.08 -14.41
N ASN A 43 -1.31 -6.54 -15.25
CA ASN A 43 -1.01 -6.17 -16.62
C ASN A 43 -0.98 -4.65 -16.82
N LYS A 44 0.23 -4.06 -16.79
CA LYS A 44 0.45 -2.63 -17.06
C LYS A 44 -0.23 -2.13 -18.34
N ASN A 45 -0.29 -2.92 -19.41
CA ASN A 45 -0.91 -2.49 -20.67
C ASN A 45 -2.42 -2.23 -20.52
N HIS A 46 -3.11 -2.89 -19.59
CA HIS A 46 -4.52 -2.59 -19.34
C HIS A 46 -4.69 -1.20 -18.74
N TYR A 47 -3.78 -0.76 -17.85
CA TYR A 47 -3.77 0.60 -17.32
C TYR A 47 -3.52 1.63 -18.43
N ILE A 48 -2.53 1.38 -19.32
CA ILE A 48 -2.26 2.26 -20.47
C ILE A 48 -3.52 2.42 -21.34
N LYS A 49 -4.24 1.34 -21.63
CA LYS A 49 -5.50 1.41 -22.39
C LYS A 49 -6.55 2.27 -21.71
N VAL A 50 -6.79 2.06 -20.41
CA VAL A 50 -7.75 2.87 -19.63
C VAL A 50 -7.35 4.34 -19.68
N ILE A 51 -6.10 4.67 -19.32
CA ILE A 51 -5.65 6.07 -19.28
C ILE A 51 -5.67 6.69 -20.68
N SER A 52 -5.34 5.95 -21.74
CA SER A 52 -5.43 6.47 -23.11
C SER A 52 -6.87 6.80 -23.51
N ALA A 53 -7.83 5.96 -23.11
CA ALA A 53 -9.26 6.18 -23.41
C ALA A 53 -9.84 7.41 -22.70
N ILE A 54 -9.38 7.69 -21.46
CA ILE A 54 -10.00 8.74 -20.61
C ILE A 54 -9.08 9.95 -20.36
N GLY A 55 -7.80 9.87 -20.69
CA GLY A 55 -6.76 10.81 -20.24
C GLY A 55 -7.00 12.25 -20.67
N ASN A 56 -7.58 12.46 -21.85
CA ASN A 56 -7.90 13.79 -22.37
C ASN A 56 -9.02 14.50 -21.60
N ARG A 57 -9.90 13.77 -20.90
CA ARG A 57 -10.95 14.34 -20.06
C ARG A 57 -10.60 14.38 -18.57
N LEU A 58 -9.44 13.83 -18.17
CA LEU A 58 -8.99 13.89 -16.78
C LEU A 58 -8.38 15.27 -16.48
N TYR A 59 -9.02 16.02 -15.58
CA TYR A 59 -8.49 17.27 -15.03
C TYR A 59 -8.33 17.13 -13.52
N ASN A 60 -7.08 17.02 -13.06
CA ASN A 60 -6.73 16.74 -11.67
C ASN A 60 -7.55 15.61 -11.01
N PRO A 61 -7.58 14.40 -11.62
CA PRO A 61 -8.42 13.29 -11.16
C PRO A 61 -8.04 12.83 -9.75
N ILE A 62 -9.05 12.41 -8.99
CA ILE A 62 -8.88 11.70 -7.72
C ILE A 62 -9.26 10.23 -7.95
N VAL A 63 -8.29 9.34 -7.80
CA VAL A 63 -8.48 7.89 -7.84
C VAL A 63 -8.69 7.38 -6.43
N LEU A 64 -9.76 6.61 -6.23
CA LEU A 64 -10.05 5.90 -4.99
C LEU A 64 -9.71 4.43 -5.19
N HIS A 65 -8.58 3.99 -4.65
CA HIS A 65 -8.08 2.63 -4.81
C HIS A 65 -8.46 1.75 -3.62
N CYS A 66 -9.31 0.74 -3.85
CA CYS A 66 -9.89 -0.10 -2.80
C CYS A 66 -9.49 -1.59 -2.91
N LEU A 67 -8.65 -1.98 -3.87
CA LEU A 67 -8.42 -3.40 -4.20
C LEU A 67 -7.80 -4.16 -3.02
N THR A 68 -6.93 -3.50 -2.25
CA THR A 68 -6.22 -4.13 -1.12
C THR A 68 -7.11 -4.42 0.09
N CYS A 69 -8.34 -3.91 0.13
CA CYS A 69 -9.33 -4.30 1.14
C CYS A 69 -9.78 -5.77 0.99
N SER A 70 -9.53 -6.39 -0.17
CA SER A 70 -9.84 -7.80 -0.40
C SER A 70 -8.77 -8.78 0.09
N ASN A 71 -7.55 -8.28 0.36
CA ASN A 71 -6.38 -9.06 0.80
C ASN A 71 -6.57 -9.71 2.19
N THR A 72 -5.74 -10.70 2.52
CA THR A 72 -5.82 -11.47 3.78
C THR A 72 -4.44 -11.80 4.34
N GLY A 73 -4.27 -11.55 5.63
CA GLY A 73 -3.06 -11.92 6.40
C GLY A 73 -3.24 -13.20 7.23
N LYS A 74 -4.28 -14.00 6.99
CA LYS A 74 -4.57 -15.18 7.81
C LYS A 74 -3.60 -16.32 7.50
N GLY A 75 -2.76 -16.66 8.49
CA GLY A 75 -1.86 -17.81 8.43
C GLY A 75 -0.62 -17.56 7.58
N MET A 76 0.13 -18.62 7.32
CA MET A 76 1.31 -18.58 6.47
C MET A 76 0.87 -18.58 5.00
N LEU A 77 1.13 -17.48 4.31
CA LEU A 77 0.83 -17.35 2.88
C LEU A 77 1.87 -18.09 2.05
N SER A 78 1.41 -18.73 0.97
CA SER A 78 2.27 -19.23 -0.11
C SER A 78 2.82 -18.07 -0.95
N HIS A 79 3.88 -18.32 -1.71
CA HIS A 79 4.44 -17.31 -2.63
C HIS A 79 3.39 -16.79 -3.63
N ARG A 80 2.57 -17.68 -4.21
CA ARG A 80 1.51 -17.30 -5.13
C ARG A 80 0.46 -16.38 -4.50
N GLU A 81 0.10 -16.62 -3.24
CA GLU A 81 -0.84 -15.76 -2.51
C GLU A 81 -0.22 -14.39 -2.21
N ILE A 82 1.07 -14.34 -1.89
CA ILE A 82 1.80 -13.09 -1.71
C ILE A 82 1.83 -12.30 -3.02
N ASP A 83 2.20 -12.94 -4.13
CA ASP A 83 2.29 -12.30 -5.45
C ASP A 83 0.94 -11.75 -5.89
N GLY A 84 -0.14 -12.54 -5.79
CA GLY A 84 -1.49 -12.07 -6.12
C GLY A 84 -1.96 -10.91 -5.25
N GLN A 85 -1.61 -10.89 -3.96
CA GLN A 85 -1.92 -9.76 -3.07
C GLN A 85 -1.09 -8.50 -3.39
N LEU A 86 0.16 -8.65 -3.86
CA LEU A 86 1.00 -7.55 -4.34
C LEU A 86 0.49 -6.97 -5.66
N GLU A 87 -0.05 -7.81 -6.55
CA GLU A 87 -0.66 -7.39 -7.82
C GLU A 87 -1.87 -6.48 -7.58
N LEU A 88 -2.69 -6.78 -6.56
CA LEU A 88 -3.83 -5.94 -6.16
C LEU A 88 -3.40 -4.63 -5.48
N GLY A 89 -2.19 -4.57 -4.93
CA GLY A 89 -1.69 -3.43 -4.16
C GLY A 89 -0.53 -2.72 -4.82
N PHE A 90 0.69 -3.07 -4.42
CA PHE A 90 1.93 -2.43 -4.83
C PHE A 90 2.01 -2.23 -6.36
N TYR A 91 1.83 -3.30 -7.14
CA TYR A 91 1.96 -3.21 -8.60
C TYR A 91 0.81 -2.44 -9.24
N SER A 92 -0.40 -2.58 -8.70
CA SER A 92 -1.57 -1.81 -9.15
C SER A 92 -1.33 -0.30 -9.09
N ILE A 93 -0.79 0.20 -7.98
CA ILE A 93 -0.47 1.61 -7.77
C ILE A 93 0.69 2.06 -8.66
N LEU A 94 1.73 1.22 -8.76
CA LEU A 94 2.89 1.50 -9.62
C LEU A 94 2.47 1.62 -11.09
N PHE A 95 1.71 0.66 -11.61
CA PHE A 95 1.26 0.66 -13.00
C PHE A 95 0.29 1.78 -13.31
N LEU A 96 -0.59 2.15 -12.36
CA LEU A 96 -1.43 3.33 -12.48
C LEU A 96 -0.59 4.61 -12.65
N ALA A 97 0.37 4.85 -11.75
CA ALA A 97 1.20 6.04 -11.80
C ALA A 97 2.06 6.11 -13.08
N GLN A 98 2.70 4.99 -13.44
CA GLN A 98 3.50 4.91 -14.66
C GLN A 98 2.66 5.16 -15.92
N SER A 99 1.49 4.53 -16.02
CA SER A 99 0.61 4.68 -17.20
C SER A 99 0.03 6.08 -17.28
N TYR A 100 -0.24 6.73 -16.13
CA TYR A 100 -0.64 8.12 -16.10
C TYR A 100 0.46 9.04 -16.62
N LEU A 101 1.67 8.93 -16.11
CA LEU A 101 2.80 9.74 -16.56
C LEU A 101 3.10 9.53 -18.05
N GLU A 102 3.00 8.28 -18.53
CA GLU A 102 3.23 7.91 -19.93
C GLU A 102 2.19 8.51 -20.89
N CYS A 103 0.90 8.43 -20.55
CA CYS A 103 -0.18 8.86 -21.45
C CYS A 103 -0.59 10.32 -21.27
N VAL A 104 -0.52 10.86 -20.04
CA VAL A 104 -1.04 12.18 -19.67
C VAL A 104 0.08 13.19 -19.40
N GLY A 105 1.25 12.72 -18.96
CA GLY A 105 2.37 13.57 -18.55
C GLY A 105 2.26 14.08 -17.11
N ASP A 106 3.06 15.09 -16.78
CA ASP A 106 3.21 15.64 -15.43
C ASP A 106 2.54 17.02 -15.23
N GLN A 107 1.90 17.56 -16.28
CA GLN A 107 1.25 18.87 -16.25
C GLN A 107 -0.05 18.89 -15.44
N ARG A 108 -0.63 17.71 -15.19
CA ARG A 108 -1.88 17.53 -14.45
C ARG A 108 -1.61 16.61 -13.27
N ALA A 109 -2.15 16.96 -12.11
CA ALA A 109 -1.92 16.16 -10.92
C ALA A 109 -2.79 14.90 -10.91
N LEU A 110 -2.20 13.73 -10.67
CA LEU A 110 -2.93 12.52 -10.32
C LEU A 110 -2.96 12.40 -8.80
N LYS A 111 -4.16 12.52 -8.23
CA LYS A 111 -4.39 12.27 -6.81
C LYS A 111 -4.87 10.85 -6.64
N THR A 112 -4.27 10.08 -5.74
CA THR A 112 -4.67 8.70 -5.46
C THR A 112 -4.81 8.51 -3.96
N LEU A 113 -6.04 8.26 -3.50
CA LEU A 113 -6.32 7.82 -2.14
C LEU A 113 -6.44 6.29 -2.13
N ILE A 114 -5.51 5.66 -1.45
CA ILE A 114 -5.47 4.21 -1.21
C ILE A 114 -6.23 3.94 0.08
N ILE A 115 -7.25 3.11 0.00
CA ILE A 115 -8.01 2.61 1.14
C ILE A 115 -7.51 1.18 1.39
N SER A 116 -6.93 0.95 2.56
CA SER A 116 -6.33 -0.33 2.92
C SER A 116 -6.71 -0.75 4.33
N ALA A 117 -6.42 -1.99 4.68
CA ALA A 117 -6.56 -2.51 6.03
C ALA A 117 -5.34 -3.35 6.40
N GLY A 118 -5.00 -3.36 7.70
CA GLY A 118 -3.96 -4.20 8.26
C GLY A 118 -2.53 -3.82 7.85
N THR A 119 -2.30 -2.62 7.32
CA THR A 119 -0.93 -2.15 7.02
C THR A 119 -0.14 -1.82 8.28
N GLN A 120 -0.82 -1.41 9.35
CA GLN A 120 -0.21 -0.86 10.56
C GLN A 120 -0.84 -1.42 11.84
N GLN A 121 0.00 -1.75 12.82
CA GLN A 121 -0.43 -2.00 14.20
C GLN A 121 -0.40 -0.67 14.96
N VAL A 122 -1.56 -0.18 15.40
CA VAL A 122 -1.69 1.13 16.05
C VAL A 122 -2.15 0.96 17.50
N VAL A 123 -3.25 0.23 17.72
CA VAL A 123 -3.81 -0.03 19.05
C VAL A 123 -3.56 -1.46 19.56
N GLY A 124 -3.00 -2.33 18.73
CA GLY A 124 -2.57 -3.67 19.09
C GLY A 124 -3.61 -4.77 18.83
N SER A 125 -4.85 -4.40 18.52
CA SER A 125 -5.95 -5.33 18.24
C SER A 125 -6.17 -5.61 16.75
N GLU A 126 -5.35 -5.03 15.87
CA GLU A 126 -5.53 -5.16 14.43
C GLU A 126 -5.11 -6.52 13.89
N SER A 127 -5.93 -7.05 12.97
CA SER A 127 -5.54 -8.14 12.08
C SER A 127 -4.57 -7.63 11.01
N LEU A 128 -3.27 -7.87 11.18
CA LEU A 128 -2.26 -7.39 10.24
C LEU A 128 -2.27 -8.17 8.91
N ILE A 129 -2.01 -7.44 7.82
CA ILE A 129 -1.84 -7.96 6.46
C ILE A 129 -0.47 -7.47 5.97
N PRO A 130 0.62 -8.19 6.26
CA PRO A 130 1.98 -7.73 5.94
C PRO A 130 2.19 -7.39 4.47
N VAL A 131 1.49 -8.07 3.54
CA VAL A 131 1.58 -7.75 2.11
C VAL A 131 1.06 -6.33 1.81
N ASN A 132 0.01 -5.87 2.49
CA ASN A 132 -0.50 -4.51 2.32
C ASN A 132 0.49 -3.44 2.82
N ALA A 133 1.37 -3.76 3.78
CA ALA A 133 2.38 -2.81 4.25
C ALA A 133 3.34 -2.37 3.12
N SER A 134 3.46 -3.15 2.04
CA SER A 134 4.20 -2.76 0.83
C SER A 134 3.70 -1.44 0.21
N LEU A 135 2.42 -1.08 0.40
CA LEU A 135 1.81 0.15 -0.13
C LEU A 135 2.45 1.42 0.43
N MET A 136 3.10 1.35 1.61
CA MET A 136 3.84 2.49 2.17
C MET A 136 4.99 2.93 1.25
N GLY A 137 5.58 1.99 0.50
CA GLY A 137 6.64 2.23 -0.48
C GLY A 137 6.21 3.20 -1.59
N PRO A 138 5.29 2.81 -2.50
CA PRO A 138 4.82 3.68 -3.57
C PRO A 138 4.13 4.94 -3.04
N CYS A 139 3.40 4.86 -1.92
CA CYS A 139 2.79 6.04 -1.31
C CYS A 139 3.84 7.10 -0.94
N ARG A 140 5.01 6.72 -0.42
CA ARG A 140 6.09 7.68 -0.11
C ARG A 140 6.94 8.03 -1.33
N GLY A 141 7.33 7.02 -2.10
CA GLY A 141 8.25 7.15 -3.23
C GLY A 141 7.67 8.04 -4.32
N LEU A 142 6.43 7.78 -4.75
CA LEU A 142 5.82 8.52 -5.85
C LEU A 142 5.64 10.00 -5.53
N ASN A 143 5.24 10.34 -4.29
CA ASN A 143 5.13 11.73 -3.85
C ASN A 143 6.48 12.47 -3.91
N LYS A 144 7.61 11.77 -3.72
CA LYS A 144 8.97 12.35 -3.77
C LYS A 144 9.54 12.42 -5.17
N GLU A 145 9.26 11.41 -5.98
CA GLU A 145 9.83 11.26 -7.32
C GLU A 145 9.09 12.12 -8.35
N HIS A 146 7.78 12.34 -8.16
CA HIS A 146 6.94 13.07 -9.11
C HIS A 146 5.97 14.01 -8.39
N SER A 147 6.20 15.33 -8.47
CA SER A 147 5.35 16.34 -7.83
C SER A 147 3.90 16.35 -8.33
N SER A 148 3.66 15.83 -9.54
CA SER A 148 2.33 15.66 -10.13
C SER A 148 1.61 14.40 -9.65
N ILE A 149 2.29 13.45 -9.01
CA ILE A 149 1.68 12.23 -8.47
C ILE A 149 1.56 12.38 -6.96
N GLN A 150 0.31 12.44 -6.48
CA GLN A 150 0.01 12.66 -5.08
C GLN A 150 -0.70 11.44 -4.51
N CYS A 151 -0.02 10.70 -3.65
CA CYS A 151 -0.59 9.51 -3.02
C CYS A 151 -0.89 9.75 -1.54
N LYS A 152 -2.08 9.30 -1.12
CA LYS A 152 -2.44 9.16 0.29
C LYS A 152 -2.86 7.73 0.55
N LEU A 153 -2.63 7.25 1.77
CA LEU A 153 -3.05 5.96 2.26
C LEU A 153 -3.81 6.16 3.56
N ILE A 154 -5.05 5.68 3.60
CA ILE A 154 -5.81 5.50 4.84
C ILE A 154 -5.87 4.01 5.17
N ASP A 155 -5.39 3.66 6.35
CA ASP A 155 -5.46 2.30 6.87
C ASP A 155 -6.61 2.20 7.87
N ILE A 156 -7.61 1.40 7.55
CA ILE A 156 -8.80 1.20 8.38
C ILE A 156 -8.70 -0.14 9.12
N ASN A 157 -9.48 -0.29 10.19
CA ASN A 157 -9.69 -1.58 10.83
C ASN A 157 -11.17 -1.97 10.69
N PRO A 158 -11.54 -2.87 9.77
CA PRO A 158 -12.93 -3.29 9.59
C PRO A 158 -13.42 -4.23 10.72
N ASP A 159 -12.51 -4.79 11.52
CA ASP A 159 -12.84 -5.72 12.61
C ASP A 159 -13.23 -5.00 13.91
N GLU A 160 -13.13 -3.66 13.99
CA GLU A 160 -13.46 -2.92 15.20
C GLU A 160 -14.98 -2.73 15.39
N PRO A 161 -15.51 -2.77 16.62
CA PRO A 161 -16.96 -2.66 16.87
C PRO A 161 -17.59 -1.34 16.39
N LEU A 162 -16.81 -0.27 16.31
CA LEU A 162 -17.25 1.06 15.89
C LEU A 162 -17.15 1.28 14.38
N PHE A 163 -16.64 0.30 13.62
CA PHE A 163 -16.53 0.43 12.17
C PHE A 163 -17.90 0.60 11.53
N SER A 164 -18.03 1.60 10.67
CA SER A 164 -19.24 1.85 9.89
C SER A 164 -18.85 2.37 8.51
N LEU A 165 -19.48 1.81 7.48
CA LEU A 165 -19.31 2.25 6.10
C LEU A 165 -19.69 3.72 5.93
N GLN A 166 -20.70 4.22 6.66
CA GLN A 166 -21.07 5.63 6.62
C GLN A 166 -19.96 6.54 7.15
N ASN A 167 -19.30 6.13 8.25
CA ASN A 167 -18.18 6.89 8.79
C ASN A 167 -16.97 6.84 7.86
N LEU A 168 -16.70 5.68 7.25
CA LEU A 168 -15.66 5.54 6.24
C LEU A 168 -15.88 6.47 5.04
N LEU A 169 -17.11 6.59 4.53
CA LEU A 169 -17.43 7.54 3.47
C LEU A 169 -17.09 8.98 3.87
N ASN A 170 -17.49 9.39 5.08
CA ASN A 170 -17.17 10.73 5.60
C ASN A 170 -15.65 10.96 5.67
N ILE A 171 -14.89 9.97 6.13
CA ILE A 171 -13.41 10.02 6.15
C ILE A 171 -12.85 10.17 4.73
N VAL A 172 -13.26 9.30 3.81
CA VAL A 172 -12.78 9.30 2.41
C VAL A 172 -13.01 10.66 1.76
N PHE A 173 -14.23 11.19 1.83
CA PHE A 173 -14.54 12.49 1.22
C PHE A 173 -13.85 13.65 1.94
N SER A 174 -13.74 13.62 3.27
CA SER A 174 -12.99 14.65 4.00
C SER A 174 -11.52 14.65 3.59
N VAL A 175 -10.88 13.49 3.48
CA VAL A 175 -9.47 13.37 3.05
C VAL A 175 -9.29 13.89 1.63
N CYS A 176 -10.21 13.55 0.72
CA CYS A 176 -10.11 13.96 -0.68
C CYS A 176 -10.31 15.46 -0.88
N LEU A 177 -11.27 16.06 -0.17
CA LEU A 177 -11.76 17.42 -0.43
C LEU A 177 -11.16 18.48 0.50
N ASN A 178 -10.89 18.14 1.76
CA ASN A 178 -10.54 19.12 2.79
C ASN A 178 -9.06 19.10 3.16
N GLU A 179 -8.32 18.06 2.80
CA GLU A 179 -6.92 17.94 3.15
C GLU A 179 -5.98 18.32 2.01
N ALA A 180 -4.85 18.90 2.37
CA ALA A 180 -3.76 19.13 1.43
C ALA A 180 -3.21 17.81 0.93
N TRP A 181 -3.04 17.69 -0.38
CA TRP A 181 -2.36 16.57 -1.03
C TRP A 181 -0.86 16.82 -0.98
N SER A 182 -0.22 16.40 0.11
CA SER A 182 1.19 16.65 0.43
C SER A 182 1.84 15.42 1.08
N GLU A 183 3.18 15.38 1.07
CA GLU A 183 3.96 14.26 1.64
C GLU A 183 3.71 14.07 3.15
N GLU A 184 3.63 15.18 3.89
CA GLU A 184 3.58 15.21 5.36
C GLU A 184 2.38 14.48 5.97
N SER A 185 1.30 14.31 5.19
CA SER A 185 0.04 13.69 5.62
C SER A 185 -0.37 12.51 4.72
N SER A 186 0.61 11.84 4.12
CA SER A 186 0.38 10.80 3.11
C SER A 186 -0.03 9.44 3.68
N ILE A 187 0.26 9.14 4.95
CA ILE A 187 -0.07 7.83 5.55
C ILE A 187 -0.73 8.06 6.90
N VAL A 188 -1.98 7.60 7.01
CA VAL A 188 -2.84 7.81 8.17
C VAL A 188 -3.53 6.50 8.50
N ALA A 189 -3.70 6.20 9.79
CA ALA A 189 -4.54 5.11 10.24
C ALA A 189 -5.79 5.64 10.94
N TYR A 190 -6.92 4.99 10.70
CA TYR A 190 -8.17 5.25 11.41
C TYR A 190 -8.50 4.06 12.31
N ARG A 191 -8.63 4.31 13.61
CA ARG A 191 -8.97 3.31 14.64
C ARG A 191 -9.97 3.90 15.62
N ASN A 192 -11.05 3.18 15.87
CA ASN A 192 -12.09 3.58 16.82
C ASN A 192 -12.58 5.03 16.59
N ASN A 193 -12.73 5.44 15.33
CA ASN A 193 -13.06 6.80 14.88
C ASN A 193 -12.02 7.89 15.18
N TYR A 194 -10.81 7.53 15.61
CA TYR A 194 -9.68 8.45 15.74
C TYR A 194 -8.75 8.37 14.54
N ARG A 195 -8.21 9.53 14.17
CA ARG A 195 -7.11 9.66 13.22
C ARG A 195 -5.78 9.48 13.95
N TRP A 196 -4.90 8.66 13.38
CA TRP A 196 -3.55 8.43 13.85
C TRP A 196 -2.56 8.77 12.73
N ASP A 197 -1.85 9.88 12.91
CA ASP A 197 -0.78 10.30 12.02
C ASP A 197 0.54 9.65 12.44
N LEU A 198 1.30 9.16 11.46
CA LEU A 198 2.61 8.60 11.72
C LEU A 198 3.61 9.71 12.07
N THR A 199 4.21 9.60 13.25
CA THR A 199 5.30 10.50 13.69
C THR A 199 6.52 9.70 14.11
N TYR A 200 7.67 10.36 14.13
CA TYR A 200 8.93 9.78 14.57
C TYR A 200 9.40 10.49 15.83
N GLY A 201 9.73 9.71 16.86
CA GLY A 201 10.26 10.20 18.12
C GLY A 201 11.51 9.44 18.53
N LEU A 202 12.26 10.02 19.46
CA LEU A 202 13.40 9.33 20.05
C LEU A 202 12.93 8.08 20.80
N ALA A 203 13.43 6.92 20.38
CA ALA A 203 13.17 5.67 21.10
C ALA A 203 13.87 5.71 22.46
N LYS A 204 13.14 5.37 23.52
CA LYS A 204 13.74 5.15 24.84
C LYS A 204 14.62 3.90 24.74
N SER A 205 15.89 4.04 25.08
CA SER A 205 16.81 2.91 25.14
C SER A 205 16.38 1.99 26.29
N HIS A 206 15.91 0.80 25.95
CA HIS A 206 15.78 -0.28 26.92
C HIS A 206 17.12 -1.03 26.98
N LYS A 207 17.48 -1.58 28.16
CA LYS A 207 18.65 -2.44 28.27
C LYS A 207 18.54 -3.55 27.22
N SER A 208 19.49 -3.57 26.28
CA SER A 208 19.54 -4.61 25.26
C SER A 208 19.75 -5.96 25.94
N VAL A 209 18.78 -6.85 25.79
CA VAL A 209 18.95 -8.25 26.18
C VAL A 209 19.64 -8.94 25.01
N PHE A 210 20.94 -9.19 25.13
CA PHE A 210 21.66 -9.99 24.15
C PHE A 210 21.10 -11.41 24.16
N ARG A 211 20.50 -11.83 23.04
CA ARG A 211 19.90 -13.18 22.89
C ARG A 211 20.81 -14.17 22.17
N LEU A 212 22.04 -13.77 21.85
CA LEU A 212 23.04 -14.68 21.31
C LEU A 212 23.46 -15.68 22.38
N LYS A 213 23.56 -16.94 21.99
CA LYS A 213 23.98 -18.06 22.82
C LYS A 213 25.33 -18.57 22.36
N ASP A 214 26.19 -18.89 23.32
CA ASP A 214 27.39 -19.70 23.07
C ASP A 214 26.99 -21.07 22.50
N GLY A 215 27.75 -21.53 21.49
CA GLY A 215 27.45 -22.71 20.69
C GLY A 215 26.26 -22.56 19.75
N GLY A 216 25.74 -21.34 19.56
CA GLY A 216 24.62 -21.07 18.65
C GLY A 216 24.99 -21.16 17.17
N THR A 217 23.99 -21.50 16.35
CA THR A 217 24.07 -21.52 14.89
C THR A 217 23.21 -20.38 14.34
N TYR A 218 23.79 -19.54 13.49
CA TYR A 218 23.13 -18.34 12.95
C TYR A 218 23.17 -18.32 11.43
N LEU A 219 22.09 -17.86 10.81
CA LEU A 219 22.00 -17.62 9.37
C LEU A 219 21.90 -16.11 9.13
N VAL A 220 22.83 -15.57 8.33
CA VAL A 220 22.82 -14.18 7.88
C VAL A 220 22.54 -14.16 6.37
N THR A 221 21.49 -13.46 5.96
CA THR A 221 21.14 -13.27 4.56
C THR A 221 21.73 -11.95 4.04
N GLY A 222 21.90 -11.81 2.72
CA GLY A 222 22.39 -10.55 2.11
C GLY A 222 23.83 -10.55 1.58
N GLY A 223 24.42 -11.71 1.26
CA GLY A 223 25.70 -11.74 0.55
C GLY A 223 26.93 -11.50 1.41
N LEU A 224 28.04 -11.25 0.70
CA LEU A 224 29.27 -10.67 1.25
C LEU A 224 29.19 -9.12 1.30
N GLY A 225 27.98 -8.56 1.40
CA GLY A 225 27.79 -7.11 1.51
C GLY A 225 28.31 -6.57 2.84
N GLY A 226 28.65 -5.27 2.86
CA GLY A 226 29.25 -4.63 4.05
C GLY A 226 28.43 -4.78 5.33
N ILE A 227 27.09 -4.65 5.25
CA ILE A 227 26.21 -4.80 6.43
C ILE A 227 26.23 -6.24 6.97
N ALA A 228 26.15 -7.23 6.09
CA ALA A 228 26.15 -8.65 6.48
C ALA A 228 27.46 -9.02 7.20
N LEU A 229 28.61 -8.57 6.68
CA LEU A 229 29.91 -8.80 7.30
C LEU A 229 30.05 -8.15 8.68
N VAL A 230 29.57 -6.92 8.85
CA VAL A 230 29.58 -6.23 10.15
C VAL A 230 28.69 -6.95 11.17
N ILE A 231 27.54 -7.48 10.75
CA ILE A 231 26.66 -8.28 11.63
C ILE A 231 27.37 -9.59 12.02
N CYS A 232 27.99 -10.28 11.06
CA CYS A 232 28.77 -11.49 11.32
C CYS A 232 29.90 -11.22 12.34
N GLU A 233 30.64 -10.12 12.19
CA GLU A 233 31.68 -9.71 13.14
C GLU A 233 31.10 -9.39 14.53
N ALA A 234 29.94 -8.72 14.59
CA ALA A 234 29.28 -8.43 15.86
C ALA A 234 28.85 -9.72 16.59
N ILE A 235 28.33 -10.71 15.86
CA ILE A 235 27.91 -12.00 16.42
C ILE A 235 29.12 -12.78 16.96
N THR A 236 30.22 -12.85 16.20
CA THR A 236 31.43 -13.59 16.61
C THR A 236 32.15 -12.94 17.78
N LYS A 237 32.12 -11.61 17.90
CA LYS A 237 32.66 -10.90 19.07
C LYS A 237 31.81 -11.09 20.33
N ALA A 238 30.50 -11.24 20.17
CA ALA A 238 29.57 -11.28 21.29
C ALA A 238 29.31 -12.69 21.85
N SER A 239 29.61 -13.76 21.10
CA SER A 239 29.41 -15.15 21.53
C SER A 239 30.37 -16.11 20.84
N LYS A 240 30.69 -17.23 21.50
CA LYS A 240 31.39 -18.35 20.85
C LYS A 240 30.40 -19.07 19.94
N ILE A 241 30.49 -18.85 18.63
CA ILE A 241 29.57 -19.49 17.67
C ILE A 241 29.97 -20.95 17.37
N ARG A 242 28.99 -21.79 17.02
CA ARG A 242 29.25 -23.11 16.43
C ARG A 242 29.38 -23.00 14.91
N ASP A 243 28.30 -22.56 14.27
CA ASP A 243 28.22 -22.38 12.82
C ASP A 243 27.64 -21.00 12.48
N LEU A 244 28.17 -20.39 11.43
CA LEU A 244 27.66 -19.15 10.86
C LEU A 244 27.50 -19.33 9.35
N PHE A 245 26.26 -19.43 8.91
CA PHE A 245 25.94 -19.55 7.50
C PHE A 245 25.71 -18.15 6.92
N TYR A 246 26.32 -17.89 5.76
CA TYR A 246 26.02 -16.73 4.94
C TYR A 246 25.79 -17.20 3.50
N PHE A 247 24.81 -16.60 2.82
CA PHE A 247 24.60 -16.83 1.39
C PHE A 247 25.41 -15.80 0.61
N PRO A 248 26.42 -16.16 -0.20
CA PRO A 248 26.94 -15.24 -1.21
C PRO A 248 25.80 -14.94 -2.18
N GLY A 249 25.45 -13.67 -2.37
CA GLY A 249 24.45 -13.30 -3.36
C GLY A 249 24.89 -13.79 -4.74
N LEU A 250 23.94 -14.19 -5.58
CA LEU A 250 24.22 -14.41 -7.00
C LEU A 250 24.78 -13.09 -7.56
N GLN A 251 26.02 -13.14 -8.08
CA GLN A 251 26.60 -12.06 -8.88
C GLN A 251 25.85 -11.91 -10.20
#